data_AF-A0A5N8XSE1-F1
#
_entry.id   AF-A0A5N8XSE1-F1
#
_cell.length_a   1.000
_cell.length_b   1.000
_cell.length_c   1.000
_cell.angle_alpha   90.00
_cell.angle_beta   90.00
_cell.angle_gamma   90.00
#
_symmetry.space_group_name_H-M   'P 1'
#
loop_
_entity.id
_entity.type
_entity.pdbx_description
1 polymer ?
#
loop_
_entity_poly.entity_id
_entity_poly.type
_entity_poly.pdbx_seq_one_letter_code
_entity_poly.pdbx_strand_id
1 'polypeptide(L)'
;MSRPASWPKLSRPRRRVRNRRPSPHTPRRGRTRHHPQCRVPPARPASSFDARLRNHGAAGSPIRRVTVRHRPATPPRPSPCPHLSGKTPHRNEASMSPSTSSEPSTPATDHPLIIELWTDLGCPWCYIGKHRLEQAIAAAAPVSQVQLTLRSFELDPDMSATAVPIPEVFVAKHGGTTEQARRMEAQMAELAQAEGLPYSVDRPAANTFDVHRVLHLARAHGVAAALFSTLQRGYFAGELNPFDKDELVRVAAEAGVPAEETRATLSGDTYAQAVRDERAAGLALGIQGVPFAVFNGTHAVAGATSFEGYTTAIAQALGVPA
;
A
#
# COMPACT_ATOMS: atom_id res chain seq x y z
N MET A 1 13.34 1.78 -66.21
CA MET A 1 13.96 1.41 -64.91
C MET A 1 14.96 2.49 -64.52
N SER A 2 14.98 2.76 -63.22
CA SER A 2 15.51 3.90 -62.46
C SER A 2 16.92 4.41 -62.77
N ARG A 3 17.02 5.74 -62.95
CA ARG A 3 17.80 6.78 -62.19
C ARG A 3 19.25 6.50 -61.69
N PRO A 4 20.03 7.58 -61.41
CA PRO A 4 21.40 7.76 -61.92
C PRO A 4 22.44 8.12 -60.83
N ALA A 5 23.55 8.72 -61.27
CA ALA A 5 24.38 9.74 -60.60
C ALA A 5 25.65 9.31 -59.84
N SER A 6 26.76 9.70 -60.47
CA SER A 6 28.07 10.12 -59.95
C SER A 6 28.05 10.97 -58.67
N TRP A 7 29.05 10.81 -57.79
CA TRP A 7 29.82 11.87 -57.06
C TRP A 7 31.18 11.29 -56.56
N PRO A 8 32.20 12.12 -56.21
CA PRO A 8 33.62 11.86 -56.49
C PRO A 8 34.56 11.58 -55.28
N LYS A 9 35.85 11.49 -55.64
CA LYS A 9 37.08 11.06 -54.93
C LYS A 9 37.47 11.83 -53.65
N LEU A 10 38.17 11.10 -52.77
CA LEU A 10 39.01 11.57 -51.65
C LEU A 10 40.20 12.45 -52.08
N SER A 11 40.54 13.46 -51.26
CA SER A 11 41.90 13.90 -50.81
C SER A 11 41.73 15.20 -49.99
N ARG A 12 42.45 15.58 -48.92
CA ARG A 12 43.73 15.25 -48.25
C ARG A 12 43.72 15.91 -46.84
N PRO A 13 44.58 15.50 -45.88
CA PRO A 13 44.71 16.11 -44.55
C PRO A 13 45.89 17.09 -44.42
N ARG A 14 45.80 18.06 -43.50
CA ARG A 14 46.87 18.86 -42.82
C ARG A 14 46.12 19.91 -41.95
N ARG A 15 46.50 20.31 -40.73
CA ARG A 15 47.82 20.48 -40.10
C ARG A 15 47.64 20.58 -38.58
N ARG A 16 48.60 20.03 -37.83
CA ARG A 16 48.82 20.25 -36.39
C ARG A 16 49.17 21.71 -36.10
N VAL A 17 48.67 22.25 -34.98
CA VAL A 17 49.34 23.32 -34.23
C VAL A 17 49.39 22.91 -32.76
N ARG A 18 50.62 22.77 -32.25
CA ARG A 18 50.98 22.69 -30.83
C ARG A 18 51.04 24.12 -30.28
N ASN A 19 50.63 24.32 -29.02
CA ASN A 19 51.26 25.27 -28.07
C ASN A 19 50.80 24.87 -26.65
N ARG A 20 51.67 24.24 -25.85
CA ARG A 20 52.61 24.81 -24.86
C ARG A 20 51.92 25.33 -23.58
N ARG A 21 52.12 24.55 -22.51
CA ARG A 21 51.87 24.86 -21.10
C ARG A 21 52.64 26.10 -20.63
N PRO A 22 52.19 26.72 -19.53
CA PRO A 22 53.10 27.01 -18.44
C PRO A 22 52.59 26.53 -17.07
N SER A 23 53.54 26.27 -16.17
CA SER A 23 53.39 26.09 -14.71
C SER A 23 54.68 26.63 -14.08
N PRO A 24 54.77 26.90 -12.76
CA PRO A 24 53.73 27.19 -11.76
C PRO A 24 54.01 28.50 -10.97
N HIS A 25 53.00 29.05 -10.29
CA HIS A 25 53.21 29.97 -9.16
C HIS A 25 52.52 29.42 -7.91
N THR A 26 53.32 29.16 -6.89
CA THR A 26 52.93 28.83 -5.51
C THR A 26 52.59 30.12 -4.74
N PRO A 27 51.55 30.08 -3.89
CA PRO A 27 51.69 30.73 -2.59
C PRO A 27 51.28 29.84 -1.40
N ARG A 28 52.19 29.86 -0.43
CA ARG A 28 52.06 29.74 1.04
C ARG A 28 50.83 29.06 1.66
N ARG A 29 51.18 28.05 2.46
CA ARG A 29 50.39 27.32 3.47
C ARG A 29 49.68 28.27 4.45
N GLY A 30 48.35 28.20 4.48
CA GLY A 30 47.53 28.52 5.65
C GLY A 30 47.09 27.23 6.33
N ARG A 31 47.49 27.04 7.59
CA ARG A 31 47.01 25.93 8.44
C ARG A 31 45.56 26.19 8.84
N THR A 32 44.62 25.45 8.28
CA THR A 32 43.28 25.28 8.86
C THR A 32 43.18 23.91 9.52
N ARG A 33 42.84 23.92 10.81
CA ARG A 33 42.66 22.73 11.65
C ARG A 33 41.52 21.86 11.09
N HIS A 34 41.81 20.61 10.79
CA HIS A 34 40.78 19.61 10.48
C HIS A 34 40.08 19.16 11.76
N HIS A 35 38.76 19.39 11.85
CA HIS A 35 37.87 18.62 12.69
C HIS A 35 37.79 17.18 12.17
N PRO A 36 37.73 16.14 13.02
CA PRO A 36 37.55 14.77 12.57
C PRO A 36 36.13 14.62 12.01
N GLN A 37 36.04 14.49 10.69
CA GLN A 37 34.82 14.05 10.02
C GLN A 37 34.58 12.58 10.39
N CYS A 38 33.41 12.31 10.96
CA CYS A 38 32.83 10.98 11.07
C CYS A 38 32.84 10.32 9.68
N ARG A 39 33.71 9.35 9.46
CA ARG A 39 33.65 8.48 8.28
C ARG A 39 32.52 7.48 8.47
N VAL A 40 31.45 7.65 7.70
CA VAL A 40 30.43 6.62 7.50
C VAL A 40 31.05 5.53 6.61
N PRO A 41 31.10 4.26 7.02
CA PRO A 41 31.59 3.18 6.17
C PRO A 41 30.62 2.95 5.00
N PRO A 42 31.11 2.57 3.80
CA PRO A 42 30.23 2.27 2.68
C PRO A 42 29.32 1.09 3.01
N ALA A 43 28.05 1.21 2.65
CA ALA A 43 27.07 0.14 2.77
C ALA A 43 27.58 -1.10 2.04
N ARG A 44 27.62 -2.23 2.75
CA ARG A 44 27.85 -3.54 2.13
C ARG A 44 26.74 -3.81 1.10
N PRO A 45 27.05 -4.34 -0.09
CA PRO A 45 26.00 -4.77 -1.00
C PRO A 45 25.17 -5.83 -0.28
N ALA A 46 23.85 -5.65 -0.28
CA ALA A 46 22.92 -6.67 0.16
C ALA A 46 23.22 -7.94 -0.64
N SER A 47 23.57 -9.01 0.06
CA SER A 47 23.74 -10.33 -0.53
C SER A 47 22.49 -10.65 -1.34
N SER A 48 22.70 -10.96 -2.61
CA SER A 48 21.72 -11.48 -3.55
C SER A 48 20.83 -12.51 -2.85
N PHE A 49 19.60 -12.11 -2.53
CA PHE A 49 18.60 -13.05 -2.05
C PHE A 49 18.13 -13.80 -3.29
N ASP A 50 18.70 -14.98 -3.48
CA ASP A 50 18.25 -16.01 -4.41
C ASP A 50 16.83 -16.39 -4.00
N ALA A 51 15.85 -15.66 -4.55
CA ALA A 51 14.43 -15.89 -4.38
C ALA A 51 14.06 -17.20 -5.08
N ARG A 52 14.47 -18.31 -4.48
CA ARG A 52 13.80 -19.60 -4.68
C ARG A 52 12.37 -19.38 -4.22
N LEU A 53 11.49 -19.25 -5.20
CA LEU A 53 10.04 -19.36 -5.12
C LEU A 53 9.69 -20.54 -4.20
N ARG A 54 9.56 -20.29 -2.89
CA ARG A 54 8.87 -21.20 -1.99
C ARG A 54 7.39 -20.86 -2.09
N ASN A 55 6.82 -21.54 -3.06
CA ASN A 55 5.41 -21.80 -3.20
C ASN A 55 4.88 -22.35 -1.87
N HIS A 56 4.05 -21.58 -1.16
CA HIS A 56 3.23 -22.10 -0.07
C HIS A 56 1.76 -21.79 -0.36
N GLY A 57 1.27 -22.37 -1.47
CA GLY A 57 -0.14 -22.72 -1.65
C GLY A 57 -0.56 -23.96 -0.82
N ALA A 58 0.05 -24.19 0.35
CA ALA A 58 -0.25 -25.31 1.22
C ALA A 58 -0.40 -24.83 2.66
N ALA A 59 -1.60 -25.07 3.23
CA ALA A 59 -1.98 -24.99 4.64
C ALA A 59 -1.31 -23.90 5.51
N GLY A 60 -2.00 -22.76 5.63
CA GLY A 60 -1.98 -21.87 6.79
C GLY A 60 -0.67 -21.12 7.03
N SER A 61 -0.63 -19.83 6.64
CA SER A 61 0.35 -18.93 7.24
C SER A 61 0.18 -18.95 8.76
N PRO A 62 1.25 -19.17 9.55
CA PRO A 62 1.10 -19.38 10.99
C PRO A 62 0.55 -18.13 11.66
N ILE A 63 -0.54 -18.29 12.44
CA ILE A 63 -1.06 -17.24 13.30
C ILE A 63 -0.04 -17.00 14.41
N ARG A 64 0.44 -15.77 14.54
CA ARG A 64 1.43 -15.38 15.54
C ARG A 64 0.80 -14.45 16.56
N ARG A 65 1.19 -14.60 17.84
CA ARG A 65 0.93 -13.55 18.82
C ARG A 65 1.84 -12.36 18.55
N VAL A 66 1.26 -11.17 18.53
CA VAL A 66 1.96 -9.90 18.36
C VAL A 66 1.43 -8.94 19.44
N THR A 67 2.16 -7.87 19.72
CA THR A 67 1.66 -6.78 20.57
C THR A 67 1.76 -5.48 19.79
N VAL A 68 0.62 -4.97 19.34
CA VAL A 68 0.55 -3.66 18.69
C VAL A 68 0.22 -2.60 19.74
N ARG A 69 1.11 -1.61 19.89
CA ARG A 69 0.83 -0.43 20.72
C ARG A 69 0.31 0.68 19.82
N HIS A 70 -0.97 1.01 19.94
CA HIS A 70 -1.51 2.18 19.26
C HIS A 70 -1.01 3.45 19.93
N ARG A 71 -0.31 4.31 19.17
CA ARG A 71 -0.34 5.74 19.44
C ARG A 71 -1.58 6.30 18.75
N PRO A 72 -2.49 7.01 19.44
CA PRO A 72 -3.59 7.65 18.76
C PRO A 72 -3.04 8.61 17.70
N ALA A 73 -3.43 8.38 16.45
CA ALA A 73 -3.11 9.31 15.37
C ALA A 73 -3.82 10.63 15.67
N THR A 74 -3.07 11.74 15.69
CA THR A 74 -3.68 13.06 15.80
C THR A 74 -4.37 13.35 14.46
N PRO A 75 -5.70 13.51 14.41
CA PRO A 75 -6.33 13.89 13.16
C PRO A 75 -5.77 15.25 12.71
N PRO A 76 -5.53 15.45 11.39
CA PRO A 76 -5.26 16.80 10.90
C PRO A 76 -6.42 17.71 11.33
N ARG A 77 -6.08 18.89 11.87
CA ARG A 77 -7.09 19.85 12.31
C ARG A 77 -8.02 20.16 11.13
N PRO A 78 -9.35 20.08 11.30
CA PRO A 78 -10.26 20.60 10.30
C PRO A 78 -10.01 22.12 10.17
N SER A 79 -9.94 22.59 8.92
CA SER A 79 -9.95 24.03 8.63
C SER A 79 -11.19 24.66 9.28
N PRO A 80 -11.08 25.83 9.92
CA PRO A 80 -12.21 26.43 10.62
C PRO A 80 -13.30 26.83 9.62
N CYS A 81 -14.45 26.16 9.70
CA CYS A 81 -15.69 26.64 9.08
C CYS A 81 -16.16 27.92 9.79
N PRO A 82 -16.60 28.95 9.06
CA PRO A 82 -17.11 30.17 9.67
C PRO A 82 -18.41 29.92 10.43
N HIS A 83 -18.46 30.49 11.63
CA HIS A 83 -19.48 30.34 12.66
C HIS A 83 -20.93 30.57 12.19
N LEU A 84 -21.84 29.68 12.60
CA LEU A 84 -23.25 30.00 12.77
C LEU A 84 -23.66 29.69 14.22
N SER A 85 -24.01 30.77 14.92
CA SER A 85 -24.50 30.82 16.30
C SER A 85 -25.97 30.39 16.35
N GLY A 86 -26.34 29.51 17.29
CA GLY A 86 -27.74 29.11 17.46
C GLY A 86 -28.04 28.21 18.66
N LYS A 87 -28.13 28.84 19.84
CA LYS A 87 -29.04 28.58 21.00
C LYS A 87 -29.48 27.13 21.33
N THR A 88 -29.07 26.69 22.52
CA THR A 88 -29.71 25.64 23.36
C THR A 88 -31.15 26.00 23.77
N PRO A 89 -32.00 25.00 24.04
CA PRO A 89 -32.49 24.87 25.43
C PRO A 89 -32.71 23.44 25.96
N HIS A 90 -32.50 23.34 27.28
CA HIS A 90 -33.20 22.58 28.33
C HIS A 90 -33.48 21.06 28.27
N ARG A 91 -32.93 20.44 29.33
CA ARG A 91 -33.19 19.15 29.99
C ARG A 91 -34.65 18.97 30.43
N ASN A 92 -35.15 17.74 30.42
CA ASN A 92 -35.94 17.17 31.52
C ASN A 92 -35.88 15.63 31.57
N GLU A 93 -35.90 15.14 32.81
CA GLU A 93 -35.73 13.74 33.26
C GLU A 93 -37.06 12.96 33.35
N ALA A 94 -36.91 11.66 33.68
CA ALA A 94 -37.88 10.69 34.24
C ALA A 94 -38.64 9.85 33.19
N SER A 95 -38.95 8.57 33.39
CA SER A 95 -38.60 7.50 34.34
C SER A 95 -39.32 6.23 33.82
N MET A 96 -39.01 5.06 34.40
CA MET A 96 -39.77 3.80 34.40
C MET A 96 -39.47 2.77 33.30
N SER A 97 -38.66 1.79 33.68
CA SER A 97 -38.63 0.43 33.12
C SER A 97 -39.82 -0.40 33.65
N PRO A 98 -40.19 -1.47 32.92
CA PRO A 98 -40.49 -2.73 33.58
C PRO A 98 -39.56 -3.84 33.08
N SER A 99 -39.15 -4.65 34.05
CA SER A 99 -38.39 -5.88 33.96
C SER A 99 -39.03 -6.93 33.05
N THR A 100 -38.28 -7.41 32.07
CA THR A 100 -38.52 -8.70 31.43
C THR A 100 -37.30 -9.59 31.64
N SER A 101 -37.57 -10.75 32.21
CA SER A 101 -36.72 -11.92 32.43
C SER A 101 -35.70 -12.18 31.33
N SER A 102 -34.42 -12.17 31.70
CA SER A 102 -33.29 -12.55 30.84
C SER A 102 -33.00 -14.05 30.99
N GLU A 103 -33.20 -14.80 29.90
CA GLU A 103 -32.51 -16.07 29.67
C GLU A 103 -30.99 -15.85 29.72
N PRO A 104 -30.18 -16.89 30.00
CA PRO A 104 -28.73 -16.75 30.00
C PRO A 104 -28.25 -16.54 28.56
N SER A 105 -28.15 -15.28 28.15
CA SER A 105 -27.43 -14.88 26.95
C SER A 105 -25.96 -15.23 27.16
N THR A 106 -25.43 -16.08 26.29
CA THR A 106 -23.99 -16.18 26.04
C THR A 106 -23.46 -14.75 25.95
N PRO A 107 -22.38 -14.37 26.67
CA PRO A 107 -21.90 -13.01 26.65
C PRO A 107 -21.50 -12.68 25.21
N ALA A 108 -22.35 -11.92 24.52
CA ALA A 108 -21.96 -11.23 23.32
C ALA A 108 -20.76 -10.38 23.75
N THR A 109 -19.60 -10.59 23.13
CA THR A 109 -18.46 -9.73 23.37
C THR A 109 -18.87 -8.32 22.96
N ASP A 110 -19.14 -7.44 23.93
CA ASP A 110 -19.57 -6.04 23.77
C ASP A 110 -18.53 -5.15 23.08
N HIS A 111 -17.44 -5.73 22.58
CA HIS A 111 -16.36 -5.03 21.91
C HIS A 111 -16.26 -5.46 20.44
N PRO A 112 -16.19 -4.48 19.52
CA PRO A 112 -16.02 -4.79 18.12
C PRO A 112 -14.71 -5.54 17.88
N LEU A 113 -14.72 -6.51 16.97
CA LEU A 113 -13.50 -7.14 16.47
C LEU A 113 -12.72 -6.11 15.67
N ILE A 114 -11.57 -5.69 16.18
CA ILE A 114 -10.70 -4.73 15.51
C ILE A 114 -9.73 -5.48 14.60
N ILE A 115 -9.72 -5.14 13.32
CA ILE A 115 -8.80 -5.72 12.34
C ILE A 115 -8.01 -4.60 11.69
N GLU A 116 -6.68 -4.66 11.77
CA GLU A 116 -5.79 -3.81 11.00
C GLU A 116 -5.17 -4.61 9.87
N LEU A 117 -5.30 -4.12 8.64
CA LEU A 117 -4.79 -4.80 7.45
C LEU A 117 -3.77 -3.91 6.74
N TRP A 118 -2.47 -4.21 6.89
CA TRP A 118 -1.45 -3.63 6.03
C TRP A 118 -1.57 -4.25 4.64
N THR A 119 -1.72 -3.39 3.65
CA THR A 119 -2.06 -3.78 2.27
C THR A 119 -1.47 -2.80 1.26
N ASP A 120 -1.34 -3.24 0.01
CA ASP A 120 -0.93 -2.42 -1.12
C ASP A 120 -1.81 -2.69 -2.34
N LEU A 121 -2.10 -1.67 -3.16
CA LEU A 121 -2.90 -1.85 -4.38
C LEU A 121 -2.15 -2.68 -5.43
N GLY A 122 -0.83 -2.48 -5.53
CA GLY A 122 0.03 -3.21 -6.46
C GLY A 122 0.24 -4.69 -6.13
N CYS A 123 -0.28 -5.18 -4.99
CA CYS A 123 -0.07 -6.54 -4.54
C CYS A 123 -1.25 -7.46 -4.90
N PRO A 124 -1.10 -8.44 -5.81
CA PRO A 124 -2.19 -9.34 -6.17
C PRO A 124 -2.59 -10.27 -5.01
N TRP A 125 -1.66 -10.62 -4.11
CA TRP A 125 -1.98 -11.34 -2.89
C TRP A 125 -2.82 -10.53 -1.92
N CYS A 126 -2.68 -9.20 -1.88
CA CYS A 126 -3.55 -8.36 -1.05
C CYS A 126 -5.00 -8.39 -1.53
N TYR A 127 -5.22 -8.49 -2.85
CA TYR A 127 -6.55 -8.56 -3.43
C TYR A 127 -7.26 -9.86 -3.05
N ILE A 128 -6.62 -11.01 -3.31
CA ILE A 128 -7.13 -12.34 -2.94
C ILE A 128 -7.25 -12.46 -1.42
N GLY A 129 -6.22 -12.07 -0.68
CA GLY A 129 -6.18 -12.17 0.78
C GLY A 129 -7.24 -11.32 1.47
N LYS A 130 -7.53 -10.11 0.97
CA LYS A 130 -8.61 -9.28 1.49
C LYS A 130 -9.98 -9.89 1.17
N HIS A 131 -10.19 -10.42 -0.03
CA HIS A 131 -11.44 -11.11 -0.38
C HIS A 131 -11.75 -12.26 0.59
N ARG A 132 -10.76 -13.13 0.84
CA ARG A 132 -10.90 -14.23 1.80
C ARG A 132 -11.16 -13.75 3.23
N LEU A 133 -10.49 -12.67 3.65
CA LEU A 133 -10.70 -12.06 4.96
C LEU A 133 -12.13 -11.53 5.10
N GLU A 134 -12.64 -10.84 4.07
CA GLU A 134 -14.01 -10.32 4.06
C GLU A 134 -15.05 -11.44 4.09
N GLN A 135 -14.81 -12.54 3.38
CA GLN A 135 -15.64 -13.74 3.47
C GLN A 135 -15.63 -14.32 4.90
N ALA A 136 -14.46 -14.43 5.53
CA ALA A 136 -14.34 -14.94 6.89
C ALA A 136 -15.02 -14.03 7.93
N ILE A 137 -14.91 -12.70 7.76
CA ILE A 137 -15.63 -11.71 8.56
C ILE A 137 -17.15 -11.89 8.40
N ALA A 138 -17.64 -12.05 7.18
CA ALA A 138 -19.06 -12.25 6.91
C ALA A 138 -19.58 -13.56 7.51
N ALA A 139 -18.78 -14.64 7.46
CA ALA A 139 -19.14 -15.91 8.08
C ALA A 139 -19.18 -15.85 9.62
N ALA A 140 -18.39 -14.96 10.24
CA ALA A 140 -18.39 -14.74 11.68
C ALA A 140 -19.53 -13.82 12.18
N ALA A 141 -20.34 -13.25 11.28
CA ALA A 141 -21.29 -12.17 11.54
C ALA A 141 -22.68 -12.65 12.01
N PRO A 142 -22.75 -13.37 13.14
CA PRO A 142 -23.63 -12.88 14.22
C PRO A 142 -22.89 -12.40 15.47
N VAL A 143 -21.56 -12.54 15.56
CA VAL A 143 -20.86 -12.52 16.86
C VAL A 143 -20.16 -11.19 17.20
N SER A 144 -19.90 -10.30 16.24
CA SER A 144 -19.25 -9.01 16.55
C SER A 144 -19.47 -7.92 15.50
N GLN A 145 -19.56 -6.66 15.95
CA GLN A 145 -19.34 -5.50 15.09
C GLN A 145 -17.86 -5.54 14.64
N VAL A 146 -17.56 -5.58 13.34
CA VAL A 146 -16.17 -5.62 12.85
C VAL A 146 -15.72 -4.23 12.45
N GLN A 147 -14.57 -3.80 12.96
CA GLN A 147 -13.89 -2.58 12.52
C GLN A 147 -12.63 -2.94 11.74
N LEU A 148 -12.73 -2.91 10.40
CA LEU A 148 -11.59 -3.11 9.52
C LEU A 148 -10.90 -1.76 9.21
N THR A 149 -9.65 -1.62 9.61
CA THR A 149 -8.79 -0.49 9.29
C THR A 149 -7.71 -0.92 8.29
N LEU A 150 -7.77 -0.40 7.07
CA LEU A 150 -6.70 -0.55 6.09
C LEU A 150 -5.51 0.30 6.50
N ARG A 151 -4.31 -0.27 6.53
CA ARG A 151 -3.04 0.41 6.83
C ARG A 151 -2.16 0.46 5.60
N SER A 152 -1.52 1.60 5.36
CA SER A 152 -0.64 1.79 4.20
C SER A 152 0.65 0.97 4.34
N PHE A 153 1.00 0.26 3.28
CA PHE A 153 2.30 -0.39 3.13
C PHE A 153 2.69 -0.46 1.66
N GLU A 154 3.54 0.44 1.20
CA GLU A 154 4.09 0.38 -0.15
C GLU A 154 5.13 -0.76 -0.24
N LEU A 155 4.87 -1.73 -1.11
CA LEU A 155 5.83 -2.79 -1.48
C LEU A 155 7.05 -2.21 -2.21
N ASP A 156 6.88 -1.06 -2.87
CA ASP A 156 7.92 -0.36 -3.60
C ASP A 156 7.74 1.16 -3.52
N PRO A 157 8.21 1.80 -2.43
CA PRO A 157 8.11 3.26 -2.27
C PRO A 157 8.93 4.03 -3.32
N ASP A 158 9.96 3.39 -3.89
CA ASP A 158 10.88 4.00 -4.84
C ASP A 158 10.42 3.78 -6.30
N MET A 159 9.29 3.10 -6.51
CA MET A 159 8.73 2.88 -7.84
C MET A 159 8.41 4.21 -8.53
N SER A 160 8.59 4.26 -9.84
CA SER A 160 8.23 5.42 -10.65
C SER A 160 6.71 5.65 -10.66
N ALA A 161 6.29 6.91 -10.70
CA ALA A 161 4.89 7.28 -10.95
C ALA A 161 4.47 7.02 -12.41
N THR A 162 5.43 6.86 -13.33
CA THR A 162 5.13 6.47 -14.70
C THR A 162 4.66 5.02 -14.75
N ALA A 163 3.41 4.83 -15.17
CA ALA A 163 2.83 3.52 -15.40
C ALA A 163 3.60 2.74 -16.48
N VAL A 164 3.98 1.50 -16.16
CA VAL A 164 4.70 0.58 -17.06
C VAL A 164 4.07 -0.82 -17.02
N PRO A 165 4.27 -1.68 -18.03
CA PRO A 165 3.80 -3.06 -17.99
C PRO A 165 4.38 -3.87 -16.82
N ILE A 166 3.56 -4.69 -16.18
CA ILE A 166 3.99 -5.56 -15.05
C ILE A 166 5.24 -6.40 -15.36
N PRO A 167 5.39 -7.02 -16.55
CA PRO A 167 6.60 -7.78 -16.85
C PRO A 167 7.90 -6.97 -16.77
N GLU A 168 7.85 -5.67 -17.07
CA GLU A 168 9.02 -4.79 -16.97
C GLU A 168 9.39 -4.53 -15.51
N VAL A 169 8.38 -4.27 -14.66
CA VAL A 169 8.55 -4.11 -13.21
C VAL A 169 9.16 -5.37 -12.59
N PHE A 170 8.64 -6.54 -12.97
CA PHE A 170 9.15 -7.81 -12.48
C PHE A 170 10.63 -8.00 -12.82
N VAL A 171 11.01 -7.79 -14.08
CA VAL A 171 12.40 -7.96 -14.52
C VAL A 171 13.32 -6.95 -13.83
N ALA A 172 12.89 -5.70 -13.68
CA ALA A 172 13.68 -4.68 -13.00
C ALA A 172 13.91 -5.00 -11.52
N LYS A 173 12.89 -5.53 -10.82
CA LYS A 173 12.92 -5.74 -9.37
C LYS A 173 13.47 -7.11 -8.95
N HIS A 174 13.12 -8.16 -9.67
CA HIS A 174 13.40 -9.55 -9.33
C HIS A 174 14.39 -10.22 -10.28
N GLY A 175 14.75 -9.57 -11.38
CA GLY A 175 15.49 -10.19 -12.48
C GLY A 175 14.62 -11.18 -13.26
N GLY A 176 15.28 -12.11 -13.97
CA GLY A 176 14.59 -13.11 -14.78
C GLY A 176 14.14 -12.59 -16.14
N THR A 177 13.13 -13.23 -16.73
CA THR A 177 12.60 -12.93 -18.07
C THR A 177 11.16 -12.43 -18.01
N THR A 178 10.76 -11.66 -19.03
CA THR A 178 9.36 -11.23 -19.20
C THR A 178 8.40 -12.42 -19.28
N GLU A 179 8.86 -13.56 -19.81
CA GLU A 179 8.07 -14.79 -19.89
C GLU A 179 7.85 -15.43 -18.52
N GLN A 180 8.83 -15.37 -17.62
CA GLN A 180 8.64 -15.77 -16.23
C GLN A 180 7.60 -14.88 -15.54
N ALA A 181 7.67 -13.56 -15.75
CA ALA A 181 6.69 -12.63 -15.21
C ALA A 181 5.26 -12.93 -15.70
N ARG A 182 5.10 -13.15 -17.01
CA ARG A 182 3.79 -13.51 -17.60
C ARG A 182 3.22 -14.79 -17.02
N ARG A 183 4.04 -15.83 -16.84
CA ARG A 183 3.59 -17.08 -16.23
C ARG A 183 3.15 -16.88 -14.78
N MET A 184 3.86 -16.05 -14.02
CA MET A 184 3.46 -15.72 -12.64
C MET A 184 2.14 -14.95 -12.60
N GLU A 185 1.95 -13.96 -13.47
CA GLU A 185 0.68 -13.24 -13.57
C GLU A 185 -0.48 -14.14 -14.02
N ALA A 186 -0.22 -15.09 -14.94
CA ALA A 186 -1.22 -16.08 -15.35
C ALA A 186 -1.65 -16.99 -14.18
N GLN A 187 -0.70 -17.46 -13.37
CA GLN A 187 -1.01 -18.24 -12.16
C GLN A 187 -1.82 -17.42 -11.15
N MET A 188 -1.51 -16.14 -10.98
CA MET A 188 -2.30 -15.25 -10.13
C MET A 188 -3.72 -15.04 -10.68
N ALA A 189 -3.86 -14.93 -12.00
CA ALA A 189 -5.15 -14.82 -12.67
C ALA A 189 -6.01 -16.07 -12.44
N GLU A 190 -5.44 -17.27 -12.58
CA GLU A 190 -6.12 -18.54 -12.30
C GLU A 190 -6.63 -18.61 -10.84
N LEU A 191 -5.80 -18.21 -9.88
CA LEU A 191 -6.18 -18.17 -8.46
C LEU A 191 -7.30 -17.16 -8.19
N ALA A 192 -7.21 -15.95 -8.76
CA ALA A 192 -8.24 -14.94 -8.61
C ALA A 192 -9.57 -15.40 -9.24
N GLN A 193 -9.53 -15.99 -10.43
CA GLN A 193 -10.70 -16.52 -11.13
C GLN A 193 -11.37 -17.66 -10.36
N ALA A 194 -10.60 -18.54 -9.71
CA ALA A 194 -11.14 -19.59 -8.84
C ALA A 194 -11.95 -19.03 -7.65
N GLU A 195 -11.71 -17.77 -7.27
CA GLU A 195 -12.44 -17.04 -6.22
C GLU A 195 -13.49 -16.07 -6.80
N GLY A 196 -13.76 -16.13 -8.10
CA GLY A 196 -14.72 -15.23 -8.76
C GLY A 196 -14.23 -13.78 -8.85
N LEU A 197 -12.94 -13.54 -8.70
CA LEU A 197 -12.32 -12.22 -8.80
C LEU A 197 -11.82 -11.97 -10.23
N PRO A 198 -12.20 -10.85 -10.88
CA PRO A 198 -11.64 -10.49 -12.18
C PRO A 198 -10.15 -10.17 -12.07
N TYR A 199 -9.39 -10.58 -13.07
CA TYR A 199 -7.94 -10.41 -13.10
C TYR A 199 -7.41 -10.31 -14.54
N SER A 200 -6.83 -9.16 -14.90
CA SER A 200 -6.21 -8.85 -16.18
C SER A 200 -4.70 -8.78 -16.01
N VAL A 201 -3.98 -9.53 -16.84
CA VAL A 201 -2.51 -9.60 -16.82
C VAL A 201 -1.85 -8.41 -17.54
N ASP A 202 -2.62 -7.65 -18.32
CA ASP A 202 -2.13 -6.54 -19.14
C ASP A 202 -2.25 -5.17 -18.44
N ARG A 203 -2.73 -5.15 -17.19
CA ARG A 203 -2.85 -3.92 -16.38
C ARG A 203 -1.46 -3.28 -16.15
N PRO A 204 -1.37 -1.94 -16.07
CA PRO A 204 -0.12 -1.26 -15.79
C PRO A 204 0.27 -1.41 -14.31
N ALA A 205 1.51 -1.08 -13.97
CA ALA A 205 1.95 -0.90 -12.60
C ALA A 205 2.73 0.42 -12.45
N ALA A 206 2.49 1.13 -11.36
CA ALA A 206 3.18 2.37 -10.99
C ALA A 206 3.22 2.49 -9.46
N ASN A 207 3.87 3.54 -8.99
CA ASN A 207 3.91 3.92 -7.58
C ASN A 207 2.49 4.05 -6.98
N THR A 208 2.27 3.48 -5.79
CA THR A 208 0.96 3.46 -5.11
C THR A 208 0.82 4.55 -4.03
N PHE A 209 1.80 5.43 -3.85
CA PHE A 209 1.81 6.47 -2.82
C PHE A 209 0.56 7.36 -2.85
N ASP A 210 0.20 7.86 -4.03
CA ASP A 210 -0.97 8.74 -4.18
C ASP A 210 -2.28 7.99 -3.89
N VAL A 211 -2.36 6.70 -4.23
CA VAL A 211 -3.49 5.84 -3.83
C VAL A 211 -3.58 5.77 -2.31
N HIS A 212 -2.47 5.48 -1.62
CA HIS A 212 -2.43 5.41 -0.16
C HIS A 212 -2.85 6.73 0.49
N ARG A 213 -2.42 7.86 -0.07
CA ARG A 213 -2.84 9.19 0.41
C ARG A 213 -4.34 9.43 0.25
N VAL A 214 -4.91 9.03 -0.87
CA VAL A 214 -6.36 9.11 -1.10
C VAL A 214 -7.12 8.15 -0.17
N LEU A 215 -6.57 6.98 0.16
CA LEU A 215 -7.17 6.08 1.16
C LEU A 215 -7.16 6.69 2.57
N HIS A 216 -6.12 7.45 2.94
CA HIS A 216 -6.13 8.22 4.18
C HIS A 216 -7.21 9.31 4.19
N LEU A 217 -7.38 10.03 3.08
CA LEU A 217 -8.47 10.98 2.93
C LEU A 217 -9.83 10.28 3.07
N ALA A 218 -10.04 9.18 2.35
CA ALA A 218 -11.26 8.38 2.41
C ALA A 218 -11.56 7.82 3.81
N ARG A 219 -10.52 7.61 4.64
CA ARG A 219 -10.69 7.18 6.03
C ARG A 219 -11.33 8.28 6.88
N ALA A 220 -11.01 9.55 6.63
CA ALA A 220 -11.66 10.68 7.30
C ALA A 220 -13.14 10.80 6.93
N HIS A 221 -13.52 10.31 5.75
CA HIS A 221 -14.90 10.23 5.26
C HIS A 221 -15.60 8.89 5.58
N GLY A 222 -14.92 7.95 6.27
CA GLY A 222 -15.50 6.66 6.65
C GLY A 222 -15.68 5.65 5.50
N VAL A 223 -15.13 5.93 4.31
CA VAL A 223 -15.33 5.13 3.09
C VAL A 223 -14.06 4.46 2.55
N ALA A 224 -12.96 4.49 3.29
CA ALA A 224 -11.67 3.92 2.86
C ALA A 224 -11.75 2.44 2.43
N ALA A 225 -12.46 1.60 3.19
CA ALA A 225 -12.60 0.18 2.85
C ALA A 225 -13.39 -0.03 1.55
N ALA A 226 -14.49 0.69 1.38
CA ALA A 226 -15.31 0.65 0.18
C ALA A 226 -14.54 1.16 -1.05
N LEU A 227 -13.86 2.31 -0.92
CA LEU A 227 -13.01 2.86 -1.98
C LEU A 227 -11.91 1.88 -2.38
N PHE A 228 -11.21 1.29 -1.41
CA PHE A 228 -10.13 0.33 -1.73
C PHE A 228 -10.66 -0.91 -2.44
N SER A 229 -11.84 -1.42 -2.08
CA SER A 229 -12.49 -2.52 -2.80
C SER A 229 -12.78 -2.16 -4.25
N THR A 230 -13.29 -0.96 -4.51
CA THR A 230 -13.55 -0.47 -5.88
C THR A 230 -12.26 -0.33 -6.67
N LEU A 231 -11.24 0.29 -6.08
CA LEU A 231 -9.92 0.44 -6.70
C LEU A 231 -9.29 -0.92 -7.03
N GLN A 232 -9.29 -1.87 -6.07
CA GLN A 232 -8.77 -3.21 -6.31
C GLN A 232 -9.53 -3.91 -7.44
N ARG A 233 -10.86 -3.96 -7.36
CA ARG A 233 -11.67 -4.66 -8.36
C ARG A 233 -11.44 -4.10 -9.76
N GLY A 234 -11.53 -2.77 -9.93
CA GLY A 234 -11.33 -2.14 -11.23
C GLY A 234 -9.91 -2.28 -11.76
N TYR A 235 -8.90 -2.06 -10.89
CA TYR A 235 -7.49 -2.17 -11.27
C TYR A 235 -7.13 -3.60 -11.68
N PHE A 236 -7.48 -4.59 -10.86
CA PHE A 236 -7.19 -5.98 -11.18
C PHE A 236 -8.03 -6.48 -12.36
N ALA A 237 -9.25 -5.98 -12.58
CA ALA A 237 -10.01 -6.28 -13.80
C ALA A 237 -9.41 -5.66 -15.08
N GLY A 238 -8.51 -4.68 -14.95
CA GLY A 238 -8.00 -3.90 -16.09
C GLY A 238 -8.99 -2.86 -16.62
N GLU A 239 -10.00 -2.51 -15.83
CA GLU A 239 -11.07 -1.56 -16.15
C GLU A 239 -10.77 -0.15 -15.63
N LEU A 240 -9.75 -0.01 -14.77
CA LEU A 240 -9.40 1.21 -14.06
C LEU A 240 -7.88 1.37 -14.00
N ASN A 241 -7.37 2.57 -14.31
CA ASN A 241 -5.99 2.95 -14.02
C ASN A 241 -5.92 3.87 -12.79
N PRO A 242 -5.67 3.33 -11.58
CA PRO A 242 -5.61 4.11 -10.34
C PRO A 242 -4.40 5.05 -10.25
N PHE A 243 -3.48 4.98 -11.22
CA PHE A 243 -2.30 5.84 -11.32
C PHE A 243 -2.58 7.10 -12.17
N ASP A 244 -3.72 7.14 -12.87
CA ASP A 244 -4.23 8.37 -13.47
C ASP A 244 -4.95 9.21 -12.41
N LYS A 245 -4.56 10.48 -12.29
CA LYS A 245 -5.08 11.36 -11.24
C LYS A 245 -6.56 11.69 -11.43
N ASP A 246 -7.03 11.85 -12.67
CA ASP A 246 -8.43 12.17 -12.93
C ASP A 246 -9.31 10.95 -12.68
N GLU A 247 -8.84 9.76 -13.03
CA GLU A 247 -9.53 8.51 -12.74
C GLU A 247 -9.60 8.22 -11.23
N LEU A 248 -8.52 8.43 -10.49
CA LEU A 248 -8.51 8.30 -9.04
C LEU A 248 -9.45 9.30 -8.36
N VAL A 249 -9.53 10.55 -8.84
CA VAL A 249 -10.49 11.55 -8.38
C VAL A 249 -11.93 11.11 -8.65
N ARG A 250 -12.22 10.59 -9.85
CA ARG A 250 -13.55 10.12 -10.22
C ARG A 250 -14.02 9.00 -9.29
N VAL A 251 -13.19 7.97 -9.08
CA VAL A 251 -13.56 6.83 -8.23
C VAL A 251 -13.67 7.22 -6.75
N ALA A 252 -12.81 8.11 -6.27
CA ALA A 252 -12.93 8.65 -4.91
C ALA A 252 -14.26 9.39 -4.72
N ALA A 253 -14.67 10.19 -5.70
CA ALA A 253 -15.96 10.89 -5.69
C ALA A 253 -17.16 9.94 -5.69
N GLU A 254 -17.13 8.89 -6.51
CA GLU A 254 -18.16 7.84 -6.54
C GLU A 254 -18.28 7.10 -5.20
N ALA A 255 -17.16 6.96 -4.48
CA ALA A 255 -17.13 6.36 -3.14
C ALA A 255 -17.55 7.32 -2.01
N GLY A 256 -17.83 8.60 -2.31
CA GLY A 256 -18.29 9.59 -1.33
C GLY A 256 -17.20 10.55 -0.80
N VAL A 257 -16.01 10.58 -1.41
CA VAL A 257 -14.95 11.55 -1.07
C VAL A 257 -15.03 12.76 -2.01
N PRO A 258 -15.13 14.02 -1.52
CA PRO A 258 -15.22 15.17 -2.40
C PRO A 258 -14.08 15.26 -3.42
N ALA A 259 -14.44 15.45 -4.70
CA ALA A 259 -13.47 15.49 -5.81
C ALA A 259 -12.40 16.56 -5.61
N GLU A 260 -12.80 17.74 -5.12
CA GLU A 260 -11.88 18.86 -4.86
C GLU A 260 -10.89 18.54 -3.73
N GLU A 261 -11.32 17.86 -2.65
CA GLU A 261 -10.41 17.41 -1.59
C GLU A 261 -9.41 16.38 -2.11
N THR A 262 -9.87 15.50 -3.02
CA THR A 262 -9.02 14.51 -3.67
C THR A 262 -7.99 15.19 -4.58
N ARG A 263 -8.40 16.15 -5.42
CA ARG A 263 -7.48 16.95 -6.25
C ARG A 263 -6.48 17.74 -5.41
N ALA A 264 -6.93 18.36 -4.32
CA ALA A 264 -6.06 19.08 -3.38
C ALA A 264 -5.04 18.14 -2.72
N THR A 265 -5.46 16.93 -2.38
CA THR A 265 -4.54 15.89 -1.89
C THR A 265 -3.51 15.54 -2.96
N LEU A 266 -3.93 15.20 -4.19
CA LEU A 266 -3.03 14.77 -5.27
C LEU A 266 -2.10 15.87 -5.82
N SER A 267 -2.35 17.15 -5.49
CA SER A 267 -1.51 18.29 -5.89
C SER A 267 -0.59 18.80 -4.79
N GLY A 268 -0.85 18.45 -3.52
CA GLY A 268 -0.03 18.83 -2.37
C GLY A 268 0.63 17.62 -1.69
N ASP A 269 0.92 17.79 -0.39
CA ASP A 269 1.56 16.76 0.47
C ASP A 269 0.61 16.21 1.56
N THR A 270 -0.69 16.54 1.50
CA THR A 270 -1.70 16.05 2.45
C THR A 270 -1.64 14.52 2.56
N TYR A 271 -1.56 14.00 3.79
CA TYR A 271 -1.40 12.58 4.14
C TYR A 271 -0.06 11.92 3.78
N ALA A 272 0.90 12.62 3.15
CA ALA A 272 2.21 12.06 2.81
C ALA A 272 2.95 11.50 4.05
N GLN A 273 2.95 12.25 5.15
CA GLN A 273 3.57 11.78 6.40
C GLN A 273 2.81 10.61 7.02
N ALA A 274 1.48 10.59 6.92
CA ALA A 274 0.67 9.51 7.47
C ALA A 274 0.96 8.17 6.79
N VAL A 275 1.12 8.16 5.46
CA VAL A 275 1.51 6.97 4.69
C VAL A 275 2.88 6.46 5.14
N ARG A 276 3.86 7.37 5.27
CA ARG A 276 5.22 7.04 5.71
C ARG A 276 5.24 6.48 7.14
N ASP A 277 4.45 7.07 8.03
CA ASP A 277 4.33 6.64 9.42
C ASP A 277 3.69 5.24 9.53
N GLU A 278 2.62 4.96 8.77
CA GLU A 278 2.00 3.63 8.76
C GLU A 278 2.91 2.55 8.19
N ARG A 279 3.68 2.88 7.14
CA ARG A 279 4.70 1.98 6.60
C ARG A 279 5.82 1.74 7.62
N ALA A 280 6.33 2.79 8.26
CA ALA A 280 7.36 2.69 9.28
C ALA A 280 6.89 1.89 10.51
N ALA A 281 5.64 2.07 10.93
CA ALA A 281 5.02 1.28 11.99
C ALA A 281 4.94 -0.20 11.59
N GLY A 282 4.53 -0.50 10.34
CA GLY A 282 4.52 -1.87 9.83
C GLY A 282 5.92 -2.51 9.84
N LEU A 283 6.94 -1.81 9.36
CA LEU A 283 8.33 -2.27 9.41
C LEU A 283 8.81 -2.51 10.85
N ALA A 284 8.45 -1.64 11.79
CA ALA A 284 8.78 -1.79 13.21
C ALA A 284 8.08 -3.00 13.87
N LEU A 285 6.92 -3.41 13.35
CA LEU A 285 6.24 -4.66 13.72
C LEU A 285 6.85 -5.91 13.05
N GLY A 286 7.88 -5.74 12.21
CA GLY A 286 8.53 -6.83 11.49
C GLY A 286 7.79 -7.26 10.22
N ILE A 287 6.84 -6.44 9.73
CA ILE A 287 6.14 -6.70 8.46
C ILE A 287 7.14 -6.52 7.31
N GLN A 288 7.42 -7.60 6.59
CA GLN A 288 8.30 -7.61 5.42
C GLN A 288 7.54 -7.79 4.10
N GLY A 289 6.24 -8.00 4.16
CA GLY A 289 5.37 -8.21 3.01
C GLY A 289 3.90 -8.13 3.42
N VAL A 290 3.04 -7.97 2.43
CA VAL A 290 1.58 -7.80 2.60
C VAL A 290 0.82 -8.82 1.74
N PRO A 291 -0.45 -9.15 2.08
CA PRO A 291 -1.25 -8.59 3.17
C PRO A 291 -0.74 -9.02 4.54
N PHE A 292 -0.95 -8.19 5.56
CA PHE A 292 -0.65 -8.54 6.94
C PHE A 292 -1.79 -8.05 7.83
N ALA A 293 -2.54 -8.98 8.42
CA ALA A 293 -3.70 -8.69 9.24
C ALA A 293 -3.36 -8.84 10.73
N VAL A 294 -3.80 -7.90 11.55
CA VAL A 294 -3.73 -7.96 13.01
C VAL A 294 -5.14 -7.86 13.58
N PHE A 295 -5.51 -8.83 14.41
CA PHE A 295 -6.80 -8.96 15.07
C PHE A 295 -6.66 -8.60 16.55
N ASN A 296 -7.48 -7.66 17.03
CA ASN A 296 -7.50 -7.15 18.41
C ASN A 296 -6.11 -6.79 18.95
N GLY A 297 -5.20 -6.31 18.09
CA GLY A 297 -3.82 -5.95 18.44
C GLY A 297 -2.93 -7.11 18.93
N THR A 298 -3.42 -8.36 18.89
CA THR A 298 -2.83 -9.51 19.61
C THR A 298 -2.54 -10.71 18.72
N HIS A 299 -3.31 -10.93 17.67
CA HIS A 299 -3.15 -12.07 16.75
C HIS A 299 -2.81 -11.54 15.36
N ALA A 300 -1.78 -12.07 14.73
CA ALA A 300 -1.35 -11.62 13.41
C ALA A 300 -1.30 -12.77 12.41
N VAL A 301 -1.73 -12.48 11.19
CA VAL A 301 -1.67 -13.35 10.03
C VAL A 301 -0.85 -12.66 8.95
N ALA A 302 0.26 -13.28 8.57
CA ALA A 302 1.09 -12.81 7.47
C ALA A 302 0.70 -13.48 6.15
N GLY A 303 0.57 -12.69 5.09
CA GLY A 303 0.22 -13.16 3.75
C GLY A 303 -1.26 -13.50 3.57
N ALA A 304 -1.60 -13.85 2.33
CA ALA A 304 -2.95 -14.26 1.96
C ALA A 304 -3.23 -15.71 2.40
N THR A 305 -3.67 -15.88 3.64
CA THR A 305 -4.08 -17.21 4.15
C THR A 305 -5.40 -17.67 3.51
N SER A 306 -5.81 -18.91 3.78
CA SER A 306 -7.11 -19.44 3.32
C SER A 306 -8.28 -18.82 4.09
N PHE A 307 -9.50 -18.98 3.57
CA PHE A 307 -10.71 -18.69 4.33
C PHE A 307 -10.66 -19.31 5.74
N GLU A 308 -10.30 -20.60 5.84
CA GLU A 308 -10.18 -21.28 7.14
C GLU A 308 -9.07 -20.75 8.05
N GLY A 309 -7.98 -20.25 7.46
CA GLY A 309 -6.94 -19.58 8.23
C GLY A 309 -7.44 -18.30 8.87
N TYR A 310 -8.28 -17.54 8.15
CA TYR A 310 -8.88 -16.31 8.68
C TYR A 310 -10.01 -16.58 9.68
N THR A 311 -10.89 -17.56 9.44
CA THR A 311 -11.93 -17.93 10.42
C THR A 311 -11.30 -18.38 11.74
N THR A 312 -10.24 -19.20 11.67
CA THR A 312 -9.47 -19.61 12.85
C THR A 312 -8.86 -18.41 13.58
N ALA A 313 -8.26 -17.46 12.86
CA ALA A 313 -7.67 -16.27 13.46
C ALA A 313 -8.73 -15.36 14.13
N ILE A 314 -9.90 -15.22 13.51
CA ILE A 314 -11.03 -14.47 14.06
C ILE A 314 -11.53 -15.13 15.34
N ALA A 315 -11.76 -16.45 15.33
CA ALA A 315 -12.22 -17.20 16.49
C ALA A 315 -11.23 -17.09 17.66
N GLN A 316 -9.93 -17.25 17.40
CA GLN A 316 -8.88 -17.07 18.41
C GLN A 316 -8.86 -15.64 18.99
N ALA A 317 -9.04 -14.62 18.15
CA ALA A 317 -9.07 -13.23 18.59
C ALA A 317 -10.31 -12.88 19.41
N LEU A 318 -11.42 -13.59 19.19
CA LEU A 318 -12.67 -13.49 19.96
C LEU A 318 -12.67 -14.39 21.21
N GLY A 319 -11.69 -15.29 21.37
CA GLY A 319 -11.62 -16.24 22.47
C GLY A 319 -12.67 -17.36 22.38
N VAL A 320 -13.18 -17.64 21.18
CA VAL A 320 -14.15 -18.71 20.91
C VAL A 320 -13.47 -19.86 20.15
N PRO A 321 -14.01 -21.10 20.23
CA PRO A 321 -13.55 -22.20 19.39
C PRO A 321 -13.72 -21.83 17.91
N ALA A 322 -12.74 -22.23 17.08
CA ALA A 322 -12.77 -22.07 15.63
C ALA A 322 -13.78 -23.01 14.97
#